data_AF-A0AA91VAS3-F1
#
_entry.id   AF-A0AA91VAS3-F1
#
_cell.length_a   1.000
_cell.length_b   1.000
_cell.length_c   1.000
_cell.angle_alpha   90.00
_cell.angle_beta   90.00
_cell.angle_gamma   90.00
#
_symmetry.space_group_name_H-M   'P 1'
#
loop_
_entity.id
_entity.type
_entity.pdbx_description
1 polymer ?
#
loop_
_entity_poly.entity_id
_entity_poly.type
_entity_poly.pdbx_seq_one_letter_code
_entity_poly.pdbx_strand_id
1 'polypeptide(L)'
;MKTKWKEKLYTNFIGTISERDEYQKQEINKELAIAGVGLWYLNMLAMLIMLIVDTMNNTMSIGTIFIFLINMTYSYYLMRKLKKKGLNDTECATKEEYLENKKKLKKSSLKAGVFWGFQMFIFMSYIFPYLSSGEISVSLFDVILWSCAGAFFGFSMYGLALLNLKKLY
;
A
#
# COMPACT_ATOMS: atom_id res chain seq x y z
N MET A 1 -27.88 12.55 -11.84
CA MET A 1 -27.02 12.65 -13.05
C MET A 1 -25.62 12.01 -12.88
N LYS A 2 -24.93 12.19 -11.74
CA LYS A 2 -23.58 11.60 -11.48
C LYS A 2 -23.52 10.05 -11.38
N THR A 3 -24.65 9.37 -11.17
CA THR A 3 -24.75 7.90 -11.04
C THR A 3 -24.79 7.18 -12.39
N LYS A 4 -25.59 7.69 -13.35
CA LYS A 4 -25.77 7.07 -14.67
C LYS A 4 -24.48 6.87 -15.47
N TRP A 5 -23.53 7.81 -15.40
CA TRP A 5 -22.26 7.67 -16.14
C TRP A 5 -21.36 6.58 -15.55
N LYS A 6 -21.31 6.46 -14.22
CA LYS A 6 -20.52 5.42 -13.54
C LYS A 6 -21.10 4.03 -13.82
N GLU A 7 -22.42 3.91 -13.78
CA GLU A 7 -23.13 2.67 -14.11
C GLU A 7 -22.91 2.30 -15.58
N LYS A 8 -22.98 3.26 -16.50
CA LYS A 8 -22.70 3.04 -17.92
C LYS A 8 -21.25 2.59 -18.18
N LEU A 9 -20.28 3.24 -17.54
CA LEU A 9 -18.88 2.82 -17.63
C LEU A 9 -18.68 1.42 -17.06
N TYR A 10 -19.26 1.14 -15.89
CA TYR A 10 -19.17 -0.15 -15.23
C TYR A 10 -19.76 -1.26 -16.11
N THR A 11 -21.00 -1.09 -16.57
CA THR A 11 -21.69 -2.06 -17.45
C THR A 11 -20.95 -2.29 -18.77
N ASN A 12 -20.41 -1.23 -19.39
CA ASN A 12 -19.58 -1.36 -20.58
C ASN A 12 -18.27 -2.12 -20.28
N PHE A 13 -17.62 -1.84 -19.15
CA PHE A 13 -16.36 -2.47 -18.77
C PHE A 13 -16.53 -3.97 -18.50
N ILE A 14 -17.63 -4.37 -17.86
CA ILE A 14 -17.95 -5.78 -17.61
C ILE A 14 -18.62 -6.47 -18.80
N GLY A 15 -18.91 -5.74 -19.89
CA GLY A 15 -19.47 -6.27 -21.13
C GLY A 15 -20.95 -6.68 -21.05
N THR A 16 -21.73 -6.10 -20.13
CA THR A 16 -23.14 -6.49 -19.93
C THR A 16 -24.13 -5.47 -20.49
N ILE A 17 -25.14 -5.93 -21.21
CA ILE A 17 -26.19 -5.10 -21.82
C ILE A 17 -27.38 -4.89 -20.85
N SER A 18 -27.60 -5.82 -19.92
CA SER A 18 -28.73 -5.82 -18.97
C SER A 18 -28.27 -5.61 -17.52
N GLU A 19 -29.19 -5.09 -16.70
CA GLU A 19 -29.01 -5.02 -15.25
C GLU A 19 -28.71 -6.42 -14.67
N ARG A 20 -27.87 -6.43 -13.63
CA ARG A 20 -27.42 -7.62 -12.92
C ARG A 20 -28.14 -7.72 -11.59
N ASP A 21 -28.42 -8.93 -11.13
CA ASP A 21 -28.91 -9.13 -9.77
C ASP A 21 -27.82 -8.79 -8.74
N GLU A 22 -28.20 -8.65 -7.47
CA GLU A 22 -27.27 -8.28 -6.40
C GLU A 22 -26.15 -9.31 -6.19
N TYR A 23 -26.44 -10.60 -6.41
CA TYR A 23 -25.44 -11.67 -6.29
C TYR A 23 -24.38 -11.58 -7.40
N GLN A 24 -24.80 -11.42 -8.65
CA GLN A 24 -23.94 -11.22 -9.80
C GLN A 24 -23.08 -9.97 -9.65
N LYS A 25 -23.66 -8.85 -9.17
CA LYS A 25 -22.89 -7.64 -8.87
C LYS A 25 -21.82 -7.91 -7.81
N GLN A 26 -22.14 -8.69 -6.78
CA GLN A 26 -21.19 -9.01 -5.72
C GLN A 26 -20.03 -9.85 -6.23
N GLU A 27 -20.30 -10.90 -7.02
CA GLU A 27 -19.24 -11.77 -7.54
C GLU A 27 -18.35 -11.03 -8.56
N ILE A 28 -18.95 -10.23 -9.45
CA ILE A 28 -18.18 -9.38 -10.38
C ILE A 28 -17.29 -8.40 -9.60
N ASN A 29 -17.82 -7.71 -8.59
CA ASN A 29 -17.03 -6.77 -7.80
C ASN A 29 -15.88 -7.45 -7.03
N LYS A 30 -16.07 -8.69 -6.58
CA LYS A 30 -15.03 -9.49 -5.92
C LYS A 30 -13.89 -9.81 -6.88
N GLU A 31 -14.20 -10.31 -8.08
CA GLU A 31 -13.18 -10.60 -9.10
C GLU A 31 -12.44 -9.33 -9.54
N LEU A 32 -13.17 -8.23 -9.76
CA LEU A 32 -12.57 -6.93 -10.09
C LEU A 32 -11.70 -6.39 -8.95
N ALA A 33 -12.07 -6.60 -7.69
CA ALA A 33 -11.26 -6.19 -6.55
C ALA A 33 -9.95 -6.98 -6.47
N ILE A 34 -10.00 -8.30 -6.66
CA ILE A 34 -8.80 -9.17 -6.68
C ILE A 34 -7.89 -8.76 -7.83
N ALA A 35 -8.43 -8.61 -9.04
CA ALA A 35 -7.67 -8.16 -10.21
C ALA A 35 -7.07 -6.76 -9.99
N GLY A 36 -7.84 -5.83 -9.39
CA GLY A 36 -7.37 -4.48 -9.08
C GLY A 36 -6.22 -4.44 -8.08
N VAL A 37 -6.26 -5.30 -7.04
CA VAL A 37 -5.13 -5.48 -6.11
C VAL A 37 -3.92 -6.07 -6.83
N GLY A 38 -4.12 -7.10 -7.66
CA GLY A 38 -3.05 -7.70 -8.46
C GLY A 38 -2.38 -6.71 -9.40
N LEU A 39 -3.17 -5.93 -10.15
CA LEU A 39 -2.68 -4.88 -11.05
C LEU A 39 -1.92 -3.78 -10.29
N TRP A 40 -2.35 -3.43 -9.08
CA TRP A 40 -1.61 -2.47 -8.26
C TRP A 40 -0.22 -2.99 -7.88
N TYR A 41 -0.10 -4.26 -7.47
CA TYR A 41 1.21 -4.86 -7.21
C TYR A 41 2.09 -4.97 -8.46
N LEU A 42 1.51 -5.31 -9.62
CA LEU A 42 2.23 -5.31 -10.88
C LEU A 42 2.73 -3.90 -11.26
N ASN A 43 1.92 -2.87 -11.00
CA ASN A 43 2.31 -1.48 -11.24
C ASN A 43 3.42 -1.02 -10.27
N MET A 44 3.38 -1.46 -9.02
CA MET A 44 4.48 -1.24 -8.06
C MET A 44 5.77 -1.93 -8.51
N LEU A 45 5.69 -3.13 -9.09
CA LEU A 45 6.84 -3.83 -9.66
C LEU A 45 7.39 -3.10 -10.89
N ALA A 46 6.52 -2.66 -11.80
CA ALA A 46 6.92 -1.89 -12.97
C ALA A 46 7.61 -0.58 -12.57
N MET A 47 7.08 0.13 -11.56
CA MET A 47 7.70 1.32 -10.99
C MET A 47 9.09 1.04 -10.44
N LEU A 48 9.28 -0.08 -9.74
CA LEU A 48 10.59 -0.47 -9.21
C LEU A 48 11.61 -0.72 -10.34
N ILE A 49 11.20 -1.39 -11.41
CA ILE A 49 12.04 -1.63 -12.59
C ILE A 49 12.43 -0.28 -13.24
N MET A 50 11.47 0.63 -13.40
CA MET A 50 11.74 1.95 -13.96
C MET A 50 12.69 2.77 -13.09
N LEU A 51 12.54 2.73 -11.76
CA LEU A 51 13.48 3.37 -10.83
C LEU A 51 14.90 2.81 -10.96
N ILE A 52 15.03 1.49 -11.12
CA ILE A 52 16.34 0.84 -11.35
C ILE A 52 16.97 1.33 -12.65
N VAL A 53 16.20 1.35 -13.74
CA VAL A 53 16.67 1.81 -15.07
C VAL A 53 17.06 3.29 -15.03
N ASP A 54 16.24 4.13 -14.40
CA ASP A 54 16.50 5.57 -14.24
C ASP A 54 17.80 5.78 -13.44
N THR A 55 17.99 5.03 -12.35
CA THR A 55 19.21 5.06 -11.53
C THR A 55 20.45 4.66 -12.33
N MET A 56 20.38 3.57 -13.11
CA MET A 56 21.48 3.10 -13.96
C MET A 56 21.89 4.12 -15.03
N ASN A 57 20.92 4.86 -15.55
CA ASN A 57 21.16 5.89 -16.58
C ASN A 57 21.46 7.27 -15.97
N ASN A 58 21.47 7.42 -14.65
CA ASN A 58 21.59 8.71 -13.95
C ASN A 58 20.58 9.75 -14.45
N THR A 59 19.35 9.31 -14.74
CA THR A 59 18.24 10.18 -15.18
C THR A 59 17.03 9.99 -14.27
N MET A 60 16.06 10.88 -14.35
CA MET A 60 14.75 10.69 -13.73
C MET A 60 13.69 10.79 -14.81
N SER A 61 13.11 9.67 -15.21
CA SER A 61 12.11 9.68 -16.27
C SER A 61 10.80 10.25 -15.74
N ILE A 62 10.16 11.05 -16.59
CA ILE A 62 8.81 11.56 -16.35
C ILE A 62 7.83 10.38 -16.13
N GLY A 63 8.05 9.25 -16.81
CA GLY A 63 7.26 8.03 -16.65
C GLY A 63 7.29 7.47 -15.22
N THR A 64 8.47 7.40 -14.60
CA THR A 64 8.62 6.96 -13.21
C THR A 64 7.85 7.85 -12.24
N ILE A 65 7.94 9.18 -12.44
CA ILE A 65 7.21 10.16 -11.62
C ILE A 65 5.69 9.96 -11.76
N PHE A 66 5.18 9.82 -12.99
CA PHE A 66 3.74 9.62 -13.20
C PHE A 66 3.25 8.30 -12.61
N ILE A 67 3.97 7.19 -12.80
CA ILE A 67 3.59 5.90 -12.21
C ILE A 67 3.59 5.98 -10.68
N PHE A 68 4.57 6.65 -10.08
CA PHE A 68 4.57 6.90 -8.64
C PHE A 68 3.32 7.67 -8.20
N LEU A 69 2.97 8.77 -8.89
CA LEU A 69 1.77 9.56 -8.58
C LEU A 69 0.47 8.76 -8.76
N ILE A 70 0.39 7.91 -9.79
CA ILE A 70 -0.77 7.03 -10.02
C ILE A 70 -0.92 6.05 -8.86
N ASN A 71 0.16 5.38 -8.46
CA ASN A 71 0.14 4.44 -7.33
C ASN A 71 -0.27 5.14 -6.03
N MET A 72 0.31 6.30 -5.74
CA MET A 72 -0.04 7.10 -4.56
C MET A 72 -1.51 7.52 -4.56
N THR A 73 -2.01 7.98 -5.71
CA THR A 73 -3.41 8.38 -5.87
C THR A 73 -4.35 7.20 -5.66
N TYR A 74 -4.03 6.04 -6.24
CA TYR A 74 -4.82 4.81 -6.11
C TYR A 74 -4.89 4.34 -4.65
N SER A 75 -3.74 4.20 -3.99
CA SER A 75 -3.65 3.76 -2.59
C SER A 75 -4.37 4.74 -1.66
N TYR A 76 -4.16 6.05 -1.85
CA TYR A 76 -4.81 7.08 -1.05
C TYR A 76 -6.33 7.07 -1.23
N TYR A 77 -6.81 6.95 -2.48
CA TYR A 77 -8.23 6.87 -2.78
C TYR A 77 -8.88 5.67 -2.08
N LEU A 78 -8.30 4.47 -2.22
CA LEU A 78 -8.81 3.26 -1.58
C LEU A 78 -8.81 3.38 -0.06
N MET A 79 -7.68 3.79 0.53
CA MET A 79 -7.57 3.95 1.98
C MET A 79 -8.63 4.91 2.53
N ARG A 80 -8.85 6.06 1.89
CA ARG A 80 -9.89 7.02 2.32
C ARG A 80 -11.29 6.47 2.15
N LYS A 81 -11.58 5.75 1.06
CA LYS A 81 -12.92 5.18 0.83
C LYS A 81 -13.26 4.08 1.81
N LEU A 82 -12.30 3.21 2.10
CA LEU A 82 -12.46 2.16 3.10
C LEU A 82 -12.65 2.76 4.49
N LYS A 83 -11.78 3.71 4.90
CA LYS A 83 -11.90 4.36 6.21
C LYS A 83 -13.21 5.14 6.35
N LYS A 84 -13.62 5.89 5.32
CA LYS A 84 -14.89 6.65 5.34
C LYS A 84 -16.11 5.75 5.54
N LYS A 85 -16.05 4.50 5.06
CA LYS A 85 -17.12 3.52 5.20
C LYS A 85 -16.98 2.62 6.43
N GLY A 86 -15.94 2.80 7.25
CA GLY A 86 -15.66 1.93 8.40
C GLY A 86 -15.25 0.49 8.02
N LEU A 87 -14.98 0.20 6.75
CA LEU A 87 -14.73 -1.17 6.27
C LEU A 87 -13.39 -1.75 6.76
N ASN A 88 -12.53 -0.90 7.30
CA ASN A 88 -11.24 -1.29 7.87
C ASN A 88 -11.25 -1.27 9.40
N ASP A 89 -12.39 -0.97 10.03
CA ASP A 89 -12.48 -0.97 11.49
C ASP A 89 -12.62 -2.43 11.98
N THR A 90 -11.97 -2.72 13.10
CA THR A 90 -12.08 -4.00 13.81
C THR A 90 -12.81 -3.73 15.11
N GLU A 91 -14.05 -4.17 15.17
CA GLU A 91 -14.89 -4.03 16.36
C GLU A 91 -14.60 -5.16 17.34
N CYS A 92 -14.35 -4.82 18.60
CA CYS A 92 -14.12 -5.80 19.66
C CYS A 92 -15.28 -5.76 20.65
N ALA A 93 -15.94 -6.91 20.82
CA ALA A 93 -17.08 -7.08 21.71
C ALA A 93 -16.65 -7.24 23.17
N THR A 94 -15.43 -7.70 23.42
CA THR A 94 -14.89 -7.92 24.77
C THR A 94 -13.55 -7.22 24.99
N LYS A 95 -13.23 -6.97 26.26
CA LYS A 95 -11.92 -6.42 26.66
C LYS A 95 -10.76 -7.37 26.31
N GLU A 96 -11.00 -8.67 26.38
CA GLU A 96 -9.98 -9.70 26.07
C GLU A 96 -9.62 -9.68 24.58
N GLU A 97 -10.63 -9.69 23.71
CA GLU A 97 -10.46 -9.57 22.26
C GLU A 97 -9.73 -8.29 21.87
N TYR A 98 -10.08 -7.16 22.51
CA TYR A 98 -9.40 -5.89 22.30
C TYR A 98 -7.90 -5.97 22.65
N LEU A 99 -7.55 -6.59 23.77
CA LEU A 99 -6.15 -6.75 24.19
C LEU A 99 -5.38 -7.69 23.28
N GLU A 100 -6.02 -8.76 22.81
CA GLU A 100 -5.42 -9.71 21.86
C GLU A 100 -5.13 -9.03 20.51
N ASN A 101 -6.12 -8.35 19.94
CA ASN A 101 -5.96 -7.62 18.69
C ASN A 101 -4.93 -6.50 18.81
N LYS A 102 -4.90 -5.77 19.93
CA LYS A 102 -3.85 -4.77 20.20
C LYS A 102 -2.43 -5.38 20.20
N LYS A 103 -2.25 -6.57 20.79
CA LYS A 103 -0.96 -7.29 20.75
C LYS A 103 -0.60 -7.72 19.33
N LYS A 104 -1.56 -8.25 18.56
CA LYS A 104 -1.37 -8.61 17.14
C LYS A 104 -0.96 -7.40 16.30
N LEU A 105 -1.63 -6.26 16.48
CA LEU A 105 -1.31 -5.01 15.80
C LEU A 105 0.10 -4.52 16.14
N LYS A 106 0.52 -4.57 17.41
CA LYS A 106 1.88 -4.20 17.82
C LYS A 106 2.92 -5.07 17.12
N LYS A 107 2.72 -6.40 17.12
CA LYS A 107 3.64 -7.35 16.47
C LYS A 107 3.70 -7.14 14.96
N SER A 108 2.55 -6.97 14.31
CA SER A 108 2.46 -6.73 12.87
C SER A 108 3.17 -5.41 12.48
N SER A 109 2.93 -4.34 13.23
CA SER A 109 3.52 -3.03 12.97
C SER A 109 5.03 -3.01 13.21
N LEU A 110 5.51 -3.71 14.25
CA LEU A 110 6.95 -3.90 14.47
C LEU A 110 7.58 -4.66 13.29
N LYS A 111 6.97 -5.77 12.85
CA LYS A 111 7.45 -6.54 11.71
C LYS A 111 7.50 -5.69 10.43
N ALA A 112 6.47 -4.87 10.20
CA ALA A 112 6.43 -3.93 9.08
C ALA A 112 7.55 -2.88 9.16
N GLY A 113 7.78 -2.31 10.34
CA GLY A 113 8.88 -1.35 10.59
C GLY A 113 10.26 -1.94 10.33
N VAL A 114 10.53 -3.14 10.87
CA VAL A 114 11.80 -3.85 10.66
C VAL A 114 11.99 -4.21 9.19
N PHE A 115 10.98 -4.79 8.56
CA PHE A 115 11.05 -5.19 7.16
C PHE A 115 11.28 -3.99 6.24
N TRP A 116 10.51 -2.91 6.44
CA TRP A 116 10.65 -1.68 5.65
C TRP A 116 12.01 -1.01 5.88
N GLY A 117 12.45 -0.88 7.14
CA GLY A 117 13.75 -0.28 7.46
C GLY A 117 14.91 -1.06 6.86
N PHE A 118 14.88 -2.40 6.95
CA PHE A 118 15.88 -3.27 6.33
C PHE A 118 15.87 -3.14 4.81
N GLN A 119 14.69 -3.14 4.18
CA GLN A 119 14.58 -3.00 2.74
C GLN A 119 15.11 -1.64 2.25
N MET A 120 14.81 -0.56 2.97
CA MET A 120 15.33 0.77 2.65
C MET A 120 16.84 0.85 2.82
N PHE A 121 17.39 0.25 3.88
CA PHE A 121 18.84 0.13 4.05
C PHE A 121 19.50 -0.56 2.85
N ILE A 122 18.98 -1.72 2.42
CA ILE A 122 19.51 -2.43 1.25
C ILE A 122 19.39 -1.60 -0.02
N PHE A 123 18.23 -1.01 -0.30
CA PHE A 123 18.05 -0.24 -1.52
C PHE A 123 18.92 1.02 -1.55
N MET A 124 18.93 1.78 -0.47
CA MET A 124 19.55 3.11 -0.44
C MET A 124 21.05 3.06 -0.17
N SER A 125 21.55 2.04 0.52
CA SER A 125 22.98 1.94 0.86
C SER A 125 23.75 0.99 -0.08
N TYR A 126 23.06 0.10 -0.80
CA TYR A 126 23.72 -0.84 -1.72
C TYR A 126 23.22 -0.71 -3.15
N ILE A 127 21.92 -0.95 -3.39
CA ILE A 127 21.42 -1.12 -4.77
C ILE A 127 21.52 0.19 -5.54
N PHE A 128 20.94 1.29 -5.05
CA PHE A 128 20.96 2.55 -5.79
C PHE A 128 22.35 3.19 -5.92
N PRO A 129 23.19 3.24 -4.86
CA PRO A 129 24.57 3.73 -4.99
C PRO A 129 25.38 2.93 -6.02
N TYR A 130 25.27 1.60 -5.99
CA TYR A 130 25.95 0.73 -6.95
C TYR A 130 25.48 0.98 -8.38
N LEU A 131 24.18 1.12 -8.61
CA LEU A 131 23.63 1.36 -9.94
C LEU A 131 23.95 2.76 -10.48
N SER A 132 24.03 3.77 -9.63
CA SER A 132 24.26 5.17 -10.06
C SER A 132 25.74 5.50 -10.22
N SER A 133 26.56 5.11 -9.25
CA SER A 133 27.97 5.52 -9.15
C SER A 133 28.97 4.37 -9.28
N GLY A 134 28.52 3.12 -9.19
CA GLY A 134 29.39 1.94 -9.15
C GLY A 134 30.10 1.74 -7.80
N GLU A 135 30.07 2.74 -6.91
CA GLU A 135 30.71 2.70 -5.60
C GLU A 135 29.69 2.45 -4.49
N ILE A 136 30.09 1.63 -3.51
CA ILE A 136 29.30 1.35 -2.31
C ILE A 136 30.08 1.89 -1.12
N SER A 137 29.51 2.88 -0.44
CA SER A 137 30.02 3.41 0.82
C SER A 137 28.93 3.30 1.86
N VAL A 138 29.09 2.33 2.77
CA VAL A 138 28.15 2.12 3.88
C VAL A 138 28.83 2.51 5.17
N SER A 139 28.23 3.47 5.87
CA SER A 139 28.71 3.96 7.15
C SER A 139 27.84 3.45 8.30
N LEU A 140 28.38 3.53 9.53
CA LEU A 140 27.58 3.31 10.74
C LEU A 140 26.39 4.27 10.83
N PHE A 141 26.50 5.47 10.25
CA PHE A 141 25.42 6.45 10.23
C PHE A 141 24.22 5.93 9.42
N ASP A 142 24.45 5.27 8.27
CA ASP A 142 23.38 4.70 7.45
C ASP A 142 22.61 3.61 8.19
N VAL A 143 23.33 2.74 8.91
CA VAL A 143 22.72 1.69 9.73
C VAL A 143 21.83 2.30 10.81
N ILE A 144 22.33 3.33 11.50
CA ILE A 144 21.57 4.04 12.55
C ILE A 144 20.35 4.74 11.94
N LEU A 145 20.53 5.47 10.84
CA LEU A 145 19.48 6.23 10.16
C LEU A 145 18.32 5.31 9.76
N TRP A 146 18.60 4.22 9.06
CA TRP A 146 17.56 3.31 8.56
C TRP A 146 16.93 2.46 9.68
N SER A 147 17.67 2.19 10.76
CA SER A 147 17.10 1.57 11.97
C SER A 147 16.10 2.51 12.66
N CYS A 148 16.47 3.78 12.84
CA CYS A 148 15.58 4.81 13.40
C CYS A 148 14.36 5.05 12.51
N ALA A 149 14.55 5.13 11.18
CA ALA A 149 13.48 5.30 10.22
C ALA A 149 12.51 4.10 10.23
N GLY A 150 13.03 2.86 10.28
CA GLY A 150 12.22 1.65 10.41
C GLY A 150 11.41 1.62 11.70
N ALA A 151 12.00 2.02 12.83
CA ALA A 151 11.31 2.12 14.11
C ALA A 151 10.18 3.18 14.08
N PHE A 152 10.47 4.37 13.52
CA PHE A 152 9.48 5.43 13.33
C PHE A 152 8.33 4.97 12.44
N PHE A 153 8.64 4.32 11.31
CA PHE A 153 7.65 3.77 10.40
C PHE A 153 6.76 2.73 11.11
N GLY A 154 7.35 1.77 11.82
CA GLY A 154 6.60 0.78 12.59
C GLY A 154 5.70 1.41 13.67
N PHE A 155 6.17 2.46 14.35
CA PHE A 155 5.37 3.19 15.32
C PHE A 155 4.18 3.91 14.67
N SER A 156 4.38 4.56 13.53
CA SER A 156 3.31 5.22 12.78
C SER A 156 2.23 4.23 12.31
N MET A 157 2.64 3.06 11.81
CA MET A 157 1.75 1.98 11.38
C MET A 157 0.92 1.45 12.55
N TYR A 158 1.53 1.31 13.73
CA TYR A 158 0.82 0.92 14.94
C TYR A 158 -0.22 1.96 15.36
N GLY A 159 0.14 3.24 15.32
CA GLY A 159 -0.80 4.34 15.61
C GLY A 159 -2.01 4.34 14.67
N LEU A 160 -1.78 4.22 13.36
CA LEU A 160 -2.84 4.14 12.36
C LEU A 160 -3.73 2.90 12.56
N ALA A 161 -3.14 1.75 12.88
CA ALA A 161 -3.89 0.53 13.14
C ALA A 161 -4.76 0.63 14.40
N LEU A 162 -4.30 1.33 15.44
CA LEU A 162 -5.09 1.58 16.64
C LEU A 162 -6.33 2.45 16.36
N LEU A 163 -6.26 3.38 15.41
CA LEU A 163 -7.43 4.20 15.01
C LEU A 163 -8.56 3.38 14.35
N ASN A 164 -8.22 2.17 13.90
CA ASN A 164 -9.16 1.22 13.32
C ASN A 164 -9.69 0.22 14.36
N LEU A 165 -9.10 0.11 15.55
CA LEU A 165 -9.56 -0.81 16.59
C LEU A 165 -10.66 -0.12 17.45
N LYS A 166 -11.89 -0.64 17.38
CA LYS A 166 -13.07 -0.07 18.07
C LYS A 166 -13.50 -0.94 19.25
N LYS A 167 -13.89 -0.30 20.34
CA LYS A 167 -14.47 -0.97 21.51
C LYS A 167 -15.98 -0.85 21.44
N LEU A 168 -16.69 -1.96 21.58
CA LEU A 168 -18.17 -1.99 21.65
C LEU A 168 -18.70 -2.20 23.08
N TYR A 169 -17.81 -2.32 24.06
CA TYR A 169 -18.11 -2.50 25.47
C TYR A 169 -17.86 -1.23 26.29
#